data_AF-A0A1W6BY13-F1
#
_entry.id   AF-A0A1W6BY13-F1
#
_cell.length_a   1.000
_cell.length_b   1.000
_cell.length_c   1.000
_cell.angle_alpha   90.00
_cell.angle_beta   90.00
_cell.angle_gamma   90.00
#
_symmetry.space_group_name_H-M   'P 1'
#
loop_
_entity.id
_entity.type
_entity.pdbx_description
1 polymer ?
#
loop_
_entity_poly.entity_id
_entity_poly.type
_entity_poly.pdbx_seq_one_letter_code
_entity_poly.pdbx_strand_id
1 'polypeptide(L)'
;MPNFKAKKIKTFDLPFEKNGVKLLWKAANENIILVFVQVEEQKFFLQIKKEQDEFIIKADKHSKPSQMSYLQKALEVFKENFCEELTSESFKHKALLQKTACIVNDFDELIEKLKNKRIYIEIGFGSGRHLLYQARENPEILMLGVEIYTPCLTQVAKLAKNYDNILLIQSDARLLMSVLNSNCAEKIFLHFPVPWDKKPHRRIISQAFCKECARVLTKNGVFELRTDSLEYFDFALKNFLEFQSPRFSLKKNENLEISSKYEDRWKRQNKNIYDLSVWNLDNLENDNQKTDEPNLKVLTFTPYNLTCLQKELKNQTFKEEDFFLHFQNFYRLDDGTLLVKISLGSFNKPEKLYLLLGKDLNFVFKKPFKTKENLKAMKRLQQIFENFS
;
A
#
# COMPACT_ATOMS: atom_id res chain seq x y z
N MET A 1 -0.90 14.45 -12.70
CA MET A 1 -1.92 13.38 -12.70
C MET A 1 -2.91 13.72 -13.81
N PRO A 2 -3.29 12.77 -14.69
CA PRO A 2 -4.23 13.03 -15.78
C PRO A 2 -5.46 13.81 -15.30
N ASN A 3 -5.79 14.89 -15.99
CA ASN A 3 -6.95 15.73 -15.75
C ASN A 3 -7.30 16.56 -16.99
N PHE A 4 -8.50 17.11 -17.02
CA PHE A 4 -8.92 18.12 -17.99
C PHE A 4 -9.82 19.15 -17.33
N LYS A 5 -10.03 20.28 -18.02
CA LYS A 5 -10.98 21.32 -17.62
C LYS A 5 -12.00 21.59 -18.71
N ALA A 6 -13.23 21.89 -18.28
CA ALA A 6 -14.36 22.21 -19.14
C ALA A 6 -15.20 23.33 -18.53
N LYS A 7 -15.79 24.21 -19.34
CA LYS A 7 -16.68 25.26 -18.83
C LYS A 7 -18.08 24.74 -18.49
N LYS A 8 -18.52 23.68 -19.18
CA LYS A 8 -19.85 23.12 -19.01
C LYS A 8 -19.79 21.61 -18.80
N ILE A 9 -20.64 21.13 -17.88
CA ILE A 9 -20.91 19.71 -17.67
C ILE A 9 -22.41 19.51 -17.85
N LYS A 10 -22.79 18.62 -18.76
CA LYS A 10 -24.19 18.21 -18.98
C LYS A 10 -24.72 17.48 -17.76
N THR A 11 -26.03 17.50 -17.55
CA THR A 11 -26.66 16.54 -16.63
C THR A 11 -26.38 15.13 -17.14
N PHE A 12 -26.02 14.23 -16.22
CA PHE A 12 -25.77 12.83 -16.54
C PHE A 12 -26.41 11.92 -15.51
N ASP A 13 -27.17 10.96 -16.02
CA ASP A 13 -27.82 9.92 -15.23
C ASP A 13 -26.86 8.73 -15.06
N LEU A 14 -26.99 8.04 -13.93
CA LEU A 14 -26.17 6.89 -13.58
C LEU A 14 -27.09 5.69 -13.25
N PRO A 15 -26.70 4.46 -13.60
CA PRO A 15 -25.41 4.09 -14.19
C PRO A 15 -25.31 4.41 -15.69
N PHE A 16 -24.09 4.63 -16.18
CA PHE A 16 -23.74 4.85 -17.59
C PHE A 16 -22.60 3.92 -18.00
N GLU A 17 -22.64 3.37 -19.21
CA GLU A 17 -21.59 2.52 -19.75
C GLU A 17 -21.25 2.86 -21.20
N LYS A 18 -19.96 3.02 -21.49
CA LYS A 18 -19.45 3.19 -22.86
C LYS A 18 -17.99 2.76 -22.95
N ASN A 19 -17.64 2.08 -24.04
CA ASN A 19 -16.27 1.61 -24.33
C ASN A 19 -15.64 0.81 -23.17
N GLY A 20 -16.43 0.06 -22.38
CA GLY A 20 -15.95 -0.69 -21.22
C GLY A 20 -15.59 0.18 -19.99
N VAL A 21 -16.05 1.42 -19.96
CA VAL A 21 -16.03 2.29 -18.76
C VAL A 21 -17.45 2.37 -18.22
N LYS A 22 -17.63 2.02 -16.95
CA LYS A 22 -18.89 2.10 -16.23
C LYS A 22 -18.83 3.22 -15.20
N LEU A 23 -19.74 4.19 -15.27
CA LEU A 23 -19.99 5.17 -14.22
C LEU A 23 -21.22 4.66 -13.44
N LEU A 24 -21.04 4.29 -12.18
CA LEU A 24 -22.05 3.49 -11.47
C LEU A 24 -22.98 4.34 -10.59
N TRP A 25 -22.41 5.23 -9.80
CA TRP A 25 -23.14 6.13 -8.91
C TRP A 25 -22.29 7.36 -8.60
N LYS A 26 -22.92 8.40 -8.04
CA LYS A 26 -22.25 9.64 -7.63
C LYS A 26 -22.57 9.99 -6.19
N ALA A 27 -21.63 10.63 -5.52
CA ALA A 27 -21.81 11.21 -4.19
C ALA A 27 -21.27 12.63 -4.19
N ALA A 28 -22.02 13.58 -3.64
CA ALA A 28 -21.70 14.99 -3.70
C ALA A 28 -21.59 15.63 -2.31
N ASN A 29 -20.75 16.65 -2.22
CA ASN A 29 -20.82 17.66 -1.16
C ASN A 29 -20.82 19.05 -1.79
N GLU A 30 -20.79 20.08 -0.94
CA GLU A 30 -20.84 21.49 -1.34
C GLU A 30 -19.76 21.92 -2.35
N ASN A 31 -18.64 21.19 -2.45
CA ASN A 31 -17.51 21.57 -3.31
C ASN A 31 -17.17 20.56 -4.42
N ILE A 32 -17.52 19.29 -4.22
CA ILE A 32 -16.98 18.17 -4.99
C ILE A 32 -18.07 17.13 -5.25
N ILE A 33 -18.15 16.68 -6.50
CA ILE A 33 -18.88 15.47 -6.88
C ILE A 33 -17.86 14.36 -7.13
N LEU A 34 -18.05 13.22 -6.47
CA LEU A 34 -17.33 11.98 -6.73
C LEU A 34 -18.19 11.07 -7.60
N VAL A 35 -17.67 10.64 -8.74
CA VAL A 35 -18.32 9.66 -9.61
C VAL A 35 -17.57 8.35 -9.46
N PHE A 36 -18.26 7.29 -9.04
CA PHE A 36 -17.70 5.96 -8.89
C PHE A 36 -17.59 5.28 -10.26
N VAL A 37 -16.36 4.97 -10.65
CA VAL A 37 -16.02 4.45 -11.97
C VAL A 37 -15.45 3.05 -11.84
N GLN A 38 -15.85 2.18 -12.76
CA GLN A 38 -15.26 0.87 -12.97
C GLN A 38 -14.75 0.74 -14.40
N VAL A 39 -13.50 0.29 -14.54
CA VAL A 39 -12.88 -0.09 -15.82
C VAL A 39 -12.24 -1.46 -15.61
N GLU A 40 -12.73 -2.48 -16.33
CA GLU A 40 -12.43 -3.89 -16.01
C GLU A 40 -12.72 -4.18 -14.52
N GLU A 41 -11.74 -4.73 -13.79
CA GLU A 41 -11.81 -5.01 -12.35
C GLU A 41 -11.39 -3.81 -11.46
N GLN A 42 -10.91 -2.72 -12.04
CA GLN A 42 -10.42 -1.56 -11.26
C GLN A 42 -11.56 -0.58 -10.99
N LYS A 43 -11.77 -0.26 -9.70
CA LYS A 43 -12.75 0.71 -9.23
C LYS A 43 -12.06 1.93 -8.65
N PHE A 44 -12.50 3.13 -9.00
CA PHE A 44 -11.93 4.39 -8.51
C PHE A 44 -12.92 5.54 -8.60
N PHE A 45 -12.63 6.68 -7.96
CA PHE A 45 -13.43 7.89 -8.14
C PHE A 45 -12.81 8.83 -9.17
N LEU A 46 -13.66 9.32 -10.08
CA LEU A 46 -13.44 10.62 -10.71
C LEU A 46 -13.99 11.72 -9.80
N GLN A 47 -13.23 12.80 -9.68
CA GLN A 47 -13.56 13.98 -8.91
C GLN A 47 -13.88 15.11 -9.89
N ILE A 48 -15.07 15.68 -9.74
CA ILE A 48 -15.51 16.91 -10.41
C ILE A 48 -15.50 18.01 -9.35
N LYS A 49 -14.73 19.07 -9.58
CA LYS A 49 -14.67 20.23 -8.69
C LYS A 49 -14.89 21.49 -9.52
N LYS A 50 -15.77 22.37 -9.05
CA LYS A 50 -15.94 23.70 -9.64
C LYS A 50 -14.82 24.63 -9.18
N GLU A 51 -14.15 25.29 -10.11
CA GLU A 51 -13.12 26.29 -9.86
C GLU A 51 -13.46 27.54 -10.69
N GLN A 52 -13.94 28.59 -10.02
CA GLN A 52 -14.44 29.81 -10.66
C GLN A 52 -15.56 29.48 -11.68
N ASP A 53 -15.32 29.76 -12.97
CA ASP A 53 -16.24 29.54 -14.09
C ASP A 53 -15.96 28.24 -14.85
N GLU A 54 -15.11 27.37 -14.32
CA GLU A 54 -14.74 26.10 -14.94
C GLU A 54 -14.93 24.92 -13.98
N PHE A 55 -14.92 23.73 -14.54
CA PHE A 55 -14.85 22.47 -13.82
C PHE A 55 -13.52 21.79 -14.10
N ILE A 56 -12.86 21.31 -13.05
CA ILE A 56 -11.71 20.42 -13.16
C ILE A 56 -12.16 18.98 -12.89
N ILE A 57 -11.85 18.08 -13.82
CA ILE A 57 -12.13 16.66 -13.73
C ILE A 57 -10.81 15.90 -13.65
N LYS A 58 -10.65 15.10 -12.59
CA LYS A 58 -9.43 14.33 -12.30
C LYS A 58 -9.73 13.10 -11.47
N ALA A 59 -8.78 12.18 -11.31
CA ALA A 59 -8.92 11.12 -10.30
C ALA A 59 -8.91 11.68 -8.87
N ASP A 60 -9.69 11.09 -7.96
CA ASP A 60 -9.35 11.20 -6.54
C ASP A 60 -8.01 10.49 -6.29
N LYS A 61 -7.17 11.16 -5.50
CA LYS A 61 -5.78 10.74 -5.27
C LYS A 61 -5.67 9.39 -4.54
N HIS A 62 -6.69 9.01 -3.75
CA HIS A 62 -6.66 7.87 -2.84
C HIS A 62 -7.39 6.64 -3.38
N SER A 63 -8.22 6.81 -4.40
CA SER A 63 -8.88 5.73 -5.11
C SER A 63 -8.29 5.45 -6.49
N LYS A 64 -7.30 6.23 -6.96
CA LYS A 64 -6.71 6.08 -8.31
C LYS A 64 -6.40 4.61 -8.68
N PRO A 65 -6.62 4.21 -9.94
CA PRO A 65 -6.32 2.85 -10.37
C PRO A 65 -4.81 2.59 -10.43
N SER A 66 -4.44 1.30 -10.36
CA SER A 66 -3.04 0.85 -10.50
C SER A 66 -2.43 1.22 -11.85
N GLN A 67 -3.20 1.07 -12.93
CA GLN A 67 -2.78 1.47 -14.27
C GLN A 67 -3.34 2.83 -14.68
N MET A 68 -2.44 3.72 -15.10
CA MET A 68 -2.81 5.08 -15.52
C MET A 68 -3.67 5.11 -16.78
N SER A 69 -3.55 4.09 -17.64
CA SER A 69 -4.33 3.95 -18.87
C SER A 69 -5.83 3.77 -18.59
N TYR A 70 -6.21 3.08 -17.50
CA TYR A 70 -7.62 2.99 -17.08
C TYR A 70 -8.18 4.34 -16.67
N LEU A 71 -7.40 5.15 -15.95
CA LEU A 71 -7.79 6.52 -15.61
C LEU A 71 -7.94 7.38 -16.87
N GLN A 72 -6.99 7.32 -17.80
CA GLN A 72 -7.07 8.06 -19.05
C GLN A 72 -8.30 7.67 -19.87
N LYS A 73 -8.59 6.37 -19.97
CA LYS A 73 -9.78 5.84 -20.65
C LYS A 73 -11.07 6.37 -20.01
N ALA A 74 -11.16 6.36 -18.68
CA ALA A 74 -12.32 6.90 -17.97
C ALA A 74 -12.48 8.42 -18.13
N LEU A 75 -11.38 9.17 -18.09
CA LEU A 75 -11.41 10.62 -18.34
C LEU A 75 -11.85 10.92 -19.77
N GLU A 76 -11.38 10.16 -20.77
CA GLU A 76 -11.80 10.31 -22.17
C GLU A 76 -13.30 10.07 -22.32
N VAL A 77 -13.82 8.95 -21.80
CA VAL A 77 -15.25 8.64 -21.87
C VAL A 77 -16.08 9.70 -21.14
N PHE A 78 -15.63 10.19 -19.98
CA PHE A 78 -16.38 11.25 -19.29
C PHE A 78 -16.38 12.56 -20.09
N LYS A 79 -15.21 12.94 -20.63
CA LYS A 79 -15.00 14.14 -21.44
C LYS A 79 -15.90 14.17 -22.68
N GLU A 80 -15.88 13.09 -23.47
CA GLU A 80 -16.61 12.99 -24.74
C GLU A 80 -18.14 13.01 -24.59
N ASN A 81 -18.66 12.56 -23.44
CA ASN A 81 -20.10 12.34 -23.27
C ASN A 81 -20.76 13.41 -22.38
N PHE A 82 -20.02 14.03 -21.46
CA PHE A 82 -20.62 14.89 -20.44
C PHE A 82 -20.03 16.30 -20.37
N CYS A 83 -18.98 16.62 -21.13
CA CYS A 83 -18.33 17.92 -21.07
C CYS A 83 -18.42 18.68 -22.39
N GLU A 84 -18.56 20.00 -22.30
CA GLU A 84 -18.50 20.92 -23.43
C GLU A 84 -17.54 22.07 -23.11
N GLU A 85 -17.05 22.73 -24.17
CA GLU A 85 -16.13 23.87 -24.06
C GLU A 85 -14.87 23.52 -23.24
N LEU A 86 -14.06 22.61 -23.78
CA LEU A 86 -12.79 22.20 -23.16
C LEU A 86 -11.78 23.35 -23.17
N THR A 87 -11.17 23.61 -22.01
CA THR A 87 -10.19 24.68 -21.84
C THR A 87 -8.77 24.17 -21.61
N SER A 88 -8.63 22.92 -21.13
CA SER A 88 -7.32 22.27 -21.05
C SER A 88 -7.44 20.75 -20.96
N GLU A 89 -6.42 20.05 -21.44
CA GLU A 89 -6.28 18.60 -21.32
C GLU A 89 -4.81 18.24 -21.06
N SER A 90 -4.57 17.36 -20.09
CA SER A 90 -3.21 16.99 -19.65
C SER A 90 -2.92 15.49 -19.74
N PHE A 91 -3.55 14.78 -20.67
CA PHE A 91 -3.28 13.37 -20.92
C PHE A 91 -3.43 12.99 -22.39
N LYS A 92 -2.83 11.86 -22.77
CA LYS A 92 -3.02 11.17 -24.05
C LYS A 92 -3.29 9.72 -23.76
N HIS A 93 -4.28 9.12 -24.43
CA HIS A 93 -4.59 7.72 -24.28
C HIS A 93 -3.36 6.86 -24.63
N LYS A 94 -2.89 6.04 -23.69
CA LYS A 94 -1.84 5.04 -23.91
C LYS A 94 -2.45 3.64 -23.86
N ALA A 95 -1.96 2.75 -24.73
CA ALA A 95 -2.36 1.34 -24.74
C ALA A 95 -2.23 0.73 -23.33
N LEU A 96 -3.19 -0.14 -22.99
CA LEU A 96 -3.20 -0.89 -21.73
C LEU A 96 -1.91 -1.70 -21.61
N LEU A 97 -1.20 -1.55 -20.49
CA LEU A 97 -0.03 -2.39 -20.22
C LEU A 97 -0.54 -3.80 -19.89
N GLN A 98 0.00 -4.81 -20.59
CA GLN A 98 -0.28 -6.21 -20.26
C GLN A 98 0.04 -6.48 -18.78
N LYS A 99 -0.94 -7.02 -18.05
CA LYS A 99 -0.79 -7.47 -16.68
C LYS A 99 0.31 -8.54 -16.66
N THR A 100 1.41 -8.29 -15.97
CA THR A 100 2.47 -9.29 -15.82
C THR A 100 2.10 -10.18 -14.64
N ALA A 101 1.94 -11.49 -14.86
CA ALA A 101 1.36 -12.42 -13.87
C ALA A 101 2.08 -12.44 -12.51
N CYS A 102 3.38 -12.12 -12.50
CA CYS A 102 4.19 -12.07 -11.28
C CYS A 102 4.01 -10.79 -10.46
N ILE A 103 3.40 -9.72 -10.99
CA ILE A 103 3.13 -8.49 -10.23
C ILE A 103 1.77 -8.61 -9.56
N VAL A 104 1.78 -8.56 -8.22
CA VAL A 104 0.58 -8.57 -7.39
C VAL A 104 0.06 -7.14 -7.19
N ASN A 105 -1.25 -6.94 -7.22
CA ASN A 105 -1.85 -5.60 -7.26
C ASN A 105 -2.14 -5.03 -5.87
N ASP A 106 -2.39 -5.89 -4.90
CA ASP A 106 -2.70 -5.52 -3.52
C ASP A 106 -2.23 -6.58 -2.51
N PHE A 107 -2.33 -6.27 -1.22
CA PHE A 107 -1.87 -7.18 -0.17
C PHE A 107 -2.81 -8.36 0.07
N ASP A 108 -4.10 -8.25 -0.22
CA ASP A 108 -5.02 -9.37 -0.02
C ASP A 108 -4.73 -10.47 -1.05
N GLU A 109 -4.56 -10.10 -2.33
CA GLU A 109 -4.09 -10.99 -3.40
C GLU A 109 -2.73 -11.60 -3.04
N LEU A 110 -1.83 -10.80 -2.46
CA LEU A 110 -0.51 -11.28 -2.05
C LEU A 110 -0.63 -12.34 -0.97
N ILE A 111 -1.30 -12.03 0.14
CA ILE A 111 -1.45 -12.93 1.28
C ILE A 111 -2.08 -14.25 0.86
N GLU A 112 -3.06 -14.23 -0.04
CA GLU A 112 -3.65 -15.46 -0.59
C GLU A 112 -2.62 -16.31 -1.35
N LYS A 113 -1.84 -15.68 -2.24
CA LYS A 113 -0.79 -16.38 -3.02
C LYS A 113 0.36 -16.90 -2.15
N LEU A 114 0.59 -16.31 -0.99
CA LEU A 114 1.61 -16.73 -0.03
C LEU A 114 1.21 -17.95 0.82
N LYS A 115 -0.09 -18.32 0.88
CA LYS A 115 -0.56 -19.41 1.74
C LYS A 115 0.12 -20.75 1.41
N ASN A 116 0.57 -21.44 2.46
CA ASN A 116 1.20 -22.77 2.37
C ASN A 116 2.45 -22.79 1.47
N LYS A 117 3.19 -21.68 1.38
CA LYS A 117 4.45 -21.58 0.65
C LYS A 117 5.60 -21.31 1.61
N ARG A 118 6.77 -21.86 1.28
CA ARG A 118 8.05 -21.44 1.86
C ARG A 118 8.47 -20.17 1.13
N ILE A 119 8.80 -19.11 1.86
CA ILE A 119 8.96 -17.77 1.28
C ILE A 119 10.29 -17.17 1.67
N TYR A 120 11.03 -16.65 0.69
CA TYR A 120 12.09 -15.69 0.93
C TYR A 120 11.66 -14.30 0.45
N ILE A 121 12.01 -13.26 1.20
CA ILE A 121 11.64 -11.88 0.91
C ILE A 121 12.90 -11.09 0.55
N GLU A 122 12.91 -10.38 -0.56
CA GLU A 122 13.98 -9.43 -0.89
C GLU A 122 13.44 -8.00 -0.90
N ILE A 123 13.99 -7.17 0.00
CA ILE A 123 13.60 -5.79 0.18
C ILE A 123 14.50 -4.88 -0.65
N GLY A 124 13.89 -4.13 -1.57
CA GLY A 124 14.61 -3.19 -2.43
C GLY A 124 15.48 -3.92 -3.46
N PHE A 125 14.91 -4.93 -4.14
CA PHE A 125 15.64 -5.81 -5.07
C PHE A 125 16.33 -5.07 -6.23
N GLY A 126 15.94 -3.83 -6.53
CA GLY A 126 16.56 -2.99 -7.56
C GLY A 126 16.61 -3.66 -8.93
N SER A 127 17.80 -4.09 -9.36
CA SER A 127 17.98 -4.79 -10.65
C SER A 127 17.42 -6.22 -10.70
N GLY A 128 17.08 -6.80 -9.54
CA GLY A 128 16.56 -8.17 -9.41
C GLY A 128 17.59 -9.28 -9.60
N ARG A 129 18.89 -8.97 -9.75
CA ARG A 129 19.93 -10.00 -9.96
C ARG A 129 19.94 -11.07 -8.86
N HIS A 130 19.92 -10.64 -7.61
CA HIS A 130 19.91 -11.55 -6.46
C HIS A 130 18.56 -12.30 -6.37
N LEU A 131 17.44 -11.58 -6.50
CA LEU A 131 16.09 -12.19 -6.51
C LEU A 131 15.94 -13.31 -7.54
N LEU A 132 16.31 -13.03 -8.80
CA LEU A 132 16.24 -13.99 -9.91
C LEU A 132 17.19 -15.17 -9.70
N TYR A 133 18.40 -14.90 -9.20
CA TYR A 133 19.36 -15.94 -8.85
C TYR A 133 18.77 -16.88 -7.79
N GLN A 134 18.29 -16.32 -6.69
CA GLN A 134 17.74 -17.13 -5.61
C GLN A 134 16.52 -17.94 -6.10
N ALA A 135 15.66 -17.35 -6.93
CA ALA A 135 14.51 -18.05 -7.50
C ALA A 135 14.92 -19.24 -8.37
N ARG A 136 16.03 -19.12 -9.11
CA ARG A 136 16.58 -20.20 -9.94
C ARG A 136 17.18 -21.31 -9.10
N GLU A 137 17.96 -20.96 -8.07
CA GLU A 137 18.65 -21.95 -7.22
C GLU A 137 17.70 -22.64 -6.21
N ASN A 138 16.55 -22.05 -5.92
CA ASN A 138 15.57 -22.57 -4.96
C ASN A 138 14.17 -22.64 -5.62
N PRO A 139 13.95 -23.52 -6.62
CA PRO A 139 12.70 -23.57 -7.39
C PRO A 139 11.45 -23.88 -6.54
N GLU A 140 11.63 -24.50 -5.38
CA GLU A 140 10.56 -24.82 -4.42
C GLU A 140 10.21 -23.67 -3.48
N ILE A 141 11.04 -22.63 -3.42
CA ILE A 141 10.83 -21.44 -2.59
C ILE A 141 10.18 -20.35 -3.41
N LEU A 142 9.15 -19.73 -2.84
CA LEU A 142 8.52 -18.55 -3.43
C LEU A 142 9.32 -17.29 -3.07
N MET A 143 9.77 -16.57 -4.09
CA MET A 143 10.52 -15.33 -3.91
C MET A 143 9.60 -14.13 -3.98
N LEU A 144 9.49 -13.42 -2.86
CA LEU A 144 8.73 -12.18 -2.74
C LEU A 144 9.67 -10.96 -2.85
N GLY A 145 9.67 -10.32 -4.01
CA GLY A 145 10.37 -9.06 -4.21
C GLY A 145 9.49 -7.85 -3.86
N VAL A 146 9.98 -6.94 -3.00
CA VAL A 146 9.33 -5.65 -2.73
C VAL A 146 10.19 -4.48 -3.17
N GLU A 147 9.61 -3.56 -3.94
CA GLU A 147 10.30 -2.38 -4.47
C GLU A 147 9.34 -1.18 -4.57
N ILE A 148 9.83 0.02 -4.27
CA ILE A 148 9.03 1.25 -4.39
C ILE A 148 9.15 1.88 -5.79
N TYR A 149 10.27 1.64 -6.49
CA TYR A 149 10.59 2.25 -7.77
C TYR A 149 10.03 1.44 -8.96
N THR A 150 8.94 1.94 -9.55
CA THR A 150 8.21 1.29 -10.66
C THR A 150 9.09 0.85 -11.84
N PRO A 151 10.11 1.60 -12.30
CA PRO A 151 10.98 1.13 -13.39
C PRO A 151 11.73 -0.16 -13.06
N CYS A 152 12.27 -0.29 -11.85
CA CYS A 152 12.93 -1.52 -11.38
C CYS A 152 11.94 -2.68 -11.33
N LEU A 153 10.76 -2.47 -10.74
CA LEU A 153 9.68 -3.46 -10.70
C LEU A 153 9.32 -3.97 -12.10
N THR A 154 9.10 -3.05 -13.05
CA THR A 154 8.69 -3.38 -14.42
C THR A 154 9.79 -4.11 -15.18
N GLN A 155 11.05 -3.71 -14.97
CA GLN A 155 12.20 -4.39 -15.55
C GLN A 155 12.30 -5.83 -15.05
N VAL A 156 12.25 -6.04 -13.73
CA VAL A 156 12.37 -7.37 -13.14
C VAL A 156 11.17 -8.25 -13.51
N ALA A 157 9.96 -7.70 -13.58
CA ALA A 157 8.79 -8.45 -14.03
C ALA A 157 8.93 -8.98 -15.46
N LYS A 158 9.61 -8.24 -16.36
CA LYS A 158 9.92 -8.73 -17.71
C LYS A 158 10.94 -9.87 -17.72
N LEU A 159 11.94 -9.81 -16.82
CA LEU A 159 12.95 -10.85 -16.66
C LEU A 159 12.40 -12.11 -15.99
N ALA A 160 11.44 -11.92 -15.07
CA ALA A 160 10.80 -12.98 -14.30
C ALA A 160 9.69 -13.72 -15.07
N LYS A 161 9.47 -13.43 -16.36
CA LYS A 161 8.35 -14.00 -17.15
C LYS A 161 8.33 -15.53 -17.20
N ASN A 162 9.48 -16.17 -17.09
CA ASN A 162 9.63 -17.63 -17.14
C ASN A 162 9.85 -18.26 -15.75
N TYR A 163 9.62 -17.49 -14.68
CA TYR A 163 9.73 -17.98 -13.30
C TYR A 163 8.34 -18.14 -12.72
N ASP A 164 8.04 -19.35 -12.26
CA ASP A 164 6.76 -19.68 -11.62
C ASP A 164 6.77 -19.42 -10.10
N ASN A 165 7.95 -19.17 -9.54
CA ASN A 165 8.18 -18.99 -8.10
C ASN A 165 8.58 -17.56 -7.73
N ILE A 166 8.15 -16.54 -8.48
CA ILE A 166 8.40 -15.13 -8.16
C ILE A 166 7.09 -14.36 -8.07
N LEU A 167 6.92 -13.62 -6.96
CA LEU A 167 5.94 -12.57 -6.81
C LEU A 167 6.62 -11.23 -6.54
N LEU A 168 6.12 -10.18 -7.19
CA LEU A 168 6.61 -8.82 -7.06
C LEU A 168 5.49 -7.92 -6.57
N ILE A 169 5.82 -7.02 -5.66
CA ILE A 169 4.87 -6.01 -5.19
C ILE A 169 5.49 -4.62 -5.11
N GLN A 170 4.73 -3.63 -5.57
CA GLN A 170 5.12 -2.23 -5.42
C GLN A 170 4.66 -1.68 -4.07
N SER A 171 5.55 -1.66 -3.07
CA SER A 171 5.17 -1.16 -1.74
C SER A 171 6.36 -0.65 -0.94
N ASP A 172 6.07 0.21 0.05
CA ASP A 172 6.98 0.42 1.18
C ASP A 172 7.14 -0.90 1.96
N ALA A 173 8.38 -1.36 2.10
CA ALA A 173 8.66 -2.64 2.75
C ALA A 173 8.23 -2.67 4.22
N ARG A 174 8.36 -1.56 4.97
CA ARG A 174 7.92 -1.53 6.37
C ARG A 174 6.39 -1.71 6.47
N LEU A 175 5.63 -1.29 5.45
CA LEU A 175 4.18 -1.51 5.41
C LEU A 175 3.90 -2.97 5.07
N LEU A 176 4.59 -3.52 4.06
CA LEU A 176 4.48 -4.94 3.72
C LEU A 176 4.76 -5.82 4.94
N MET A 177 5.86 -5.58 5.65
CA MET A 177 6.22 -6.34 6.85
C MET A 177 5.10 -6.30 7.90
N SER A 178 4.50 -5.14 8.16
CA SER A 178 3.39 -5.00 9.12
C SER A 178 2.09 -5.72 8.75
N VAL A 179 1.90 -6.14 7.49
CA VAL A 179 0.70 -6.84 7.03
C VAL A 179 0.91 -8.33 6.80
N LEU A 180 2.16 -8.77 6.62
CA LEU A 180 2.48 -10.18 6.46
C LEU A 180 2.11 -10.96 7.72
N ASN A 181 1.67 -12.19 7.53
CA ASN A 181 1.37 -13.10 8.66
C ASN A 181 2.64 -13.40 9.46
N SER A 182 2.48 -13.72 10.74
CA SER A 182 3.61 -14.15 11.56
C SER A 182 4.14 -15.52 11.11
N ASN A 183 5.44 -15.76 11.26
CA ASN A 183 6.10 -17.02 10.90
C ASN A 183 5.83 -17.47 9.45
N CYS A 184 5.84 -16.56 8.48
CA CYS A 184 5.57 -16.88 7.08
C CYS A 184 6.80 -16.87 6.16
N ALA A 185 7.93 -16.28 6.58
CA ALA A 185 9.13 -16.19 5.76
C ALA A 185 10.32 -16.90 6.42
N GLU A 186 11.11 -17.62 5.62
CA GLU A 186 12.34 -18.27 6.10
C GLU A 186 13.56 -17.35 6.01
N LYS A 187 13.56 -16.43 5.05
CA LYS A 187 14.64 -15.45 4.85
C LYS A 187 14.10 -14.07 4.50
N ILE A 188 14.77 -13.04 5.01
CA ILE A 188 14.58 -11.65 4.60
C ILE A 188 15.93 -11.08 4.20
N PHE A 189 16.07 -10.67 2.95
CA PHE A 189 17.25 -10.01 2.41
C PHE A 189 17.04 -8.50 2.34
N LEU A 190 18.03 -7.75 2.84
CA LEU A 190 18.12 -6.30 2.69
C LEU A 190 19.53 -5.93 2.18
N HIS A 191 19.66 -5.79 0.86
CA HIS A 191 20.96 -5.57 0.22
C HIS A 191 21.13 -4.12 -0.24
N PHE A 192 22.24 -3.51 0.17
CA PHE A 192 22.66 -2.14 -0.13
C PHE A 192 21.56 -1.08 0.09
N PRO A 193 20.90 -1.07 1.26
CA PRO A 193 19.91 -0.03 1.56
C PRO A 193 20.56 1.35 1.54
N VAL A 194 19.80 2.38 1.15
CA VAL A 194 20.29 3.77 1.19
C VAL A 194 20.66 4.12 2.64
N PRO A 195 21.91 4.55 2.91
CA PRO A 195 22.40 4.62 4.28
C PRO A 195 21.87 5.84 5.04
N TRP A 196 21.48 6.92 4.34
CA TRP A 196 20.89 8.13 4.94
C TRP A 196 21.66 8.69 6.16
N ASP A 197 22.98 8.85 6.05
CA ASP A 197 23.86 9.24 7.18
C ASP A 197 23.39 10.53 7.87
N LYS A 198 22.96 11.54 7.10
CA LYS A 198 22.44 12.81 7.65
C LYS A 198 20.99 12.73 8.16
N LYS A 199 20.26 11.64 7.86
CA LYS A 199 18.84 11.47 8.22
C LYS A 199 18.55 10.01 8.62
N PRO A 200 19.12 9.48 9.72
CA PRO A 200 18.99 8.07 10.09
C PRO A 200 17.54 7.60 10.29
N HIS A 201 16.62 8.50 10.67
CA HIS A 201 15.19 8.21 10.75
C HIS A 201 14.54 7.78 9.41
N ARG A 202 15.23 7.97 8.28
CA ARG A 202 14.81 7.50 6.95
C ARG A 202 15.32 6.10 6.61
N ARG A 203 16.24 5.54 7.41
CA ARG A 203 16.68 4.16 7.25
C ARG A 203 15.48 3.24 7.38
N ILE A 204 15.49 2.14 6.62
CA ILE A 204 14.46 1.11 6.75
C ILE A 204 14.56 0.41 8.10
N ILE A 205 15.78 0.08 8.53
CA ILE A 205 16.03 -0.48 9.85
C ILE A 205 15.68 0.54 10.91
N SER A 206 14.90 0.08 11.87
CA SER A 206 14.54 0.72 13.12
C SER A 206 14.12 -0.40 14.08
N GLN A 207 13.95 -0.07 15.35
CA GLN A 207 13.54 -1.09 16.30
C GLN A 207 12.17 -1.69 15.97
N ALA A 208 11.22 -0.87 15.50
CA ALA A 208 9.92 -1.34 15.02
C ALA A 208 10.06 -2.28 13.81
N PHE A 209 10.94 -1.95 12.84
CA PHE A 209 11.16 -2.81 11.69
C PHE A 209 11.81 -4.14 12.07
N CYS A 210 12.75 -4.15 13.01
CA CYS A 210 13.37 -5.38 13.50
C CYS A 210 12.34 -6.29 14.20
N LYS A 211 11.41 -5.72 14.99
CA LYS A 211 10.28 -6.46 15.58
C LYS A 211 9.36 -7.07 14.52
N GLU A 212 9.08 -6.34 13.44
CA GLU A 212 8.31 -6.91 12.32
C GLU A 212 9.07 -8.02 11.59
N CYS A 213 10.39 -7.90 11.41
CA CYS A 213 11.20 -8.99 10.87
C CYS A 213 11.14 -10.24 11.76
N ALA A 214 11.30 -10.07 13.08
CA ALA A 214 11.19 -11.13 14.06
C ALA A 214 9.83 -11.84 13.99
N ARG A 215 8.74 -11.06 13.90
CA ARG A 215 7.38 -11.58 13.80
C ARG A 215 7.14 -12.37 12.51
N VAL A 216 7.63 -11.87 11.37
CA VAL A 216 7.41 -12.46 10.04
C VAL A 216 8.28 -13.69 9.80
N LEU A 217 9.50 -13.73 10.35
CA LEU A 217 10.40 -14.87 10.20
C LEU A 217 9.85 -16.12 10.90
N THR A 218 10.04 -17.29 10.29
CA THR A 218 9.77 -18.58 10.92
C THR A 218 10.75 -18.83 12.07
N LYS A 219 10.45 -19.84 12.90
CA LYS A 219 11.45 -20.40 13.81
C LYS A 219 12.70 -20.80 13.01
N ASN A 220 13.86 -20.29 13.40
CA ASN A 220 15.16 -20.41 12.69
C ASN A 220 15.30 -19.61 11.37
N GLY A 221 14.33 -18.76 11.04
CA GLY A 221 14.45 -17.84 9.92
C GLY A 221 15.58 -16.84 10.13
N VAL A 222 16.08 -16.28 9.04
CA VAL A 222 17.24 -15.37 9.05
C VAL A 222 16.93 -14.03 8.39
N PHE A 223 17.37 -12.97 9.04
CA PHE A 223 17.50 -11.65 8.42
C PHE A 223 18.93 -11.46 7.94
N GLU A 224 19.11 -11.08 6.67
CA GLU A 224 20.42 -10.84 6.05
C GLU A 224 20.51 -9.40 5.54
N LEU A 225 21.47 -8.66 6.08
CA LEU A 225 21.86 -7.34 5.62
C LEU A 225 23.23 -7.42 4.92
N ARG A 226 23.30 -6.81 3.74
CA ARG A 226 24.57 -6.55 3.04
C ARG A 226 24.69 -5.06 2.75
N THR A 227 25.80 -4.42 3.09
CA THR A 227 25.94 -2.95 2.97
C THR A 227 27.39 -2.52 2.74
N ASP A 228 27.60 -1.41 2.01
CA ASP A 228 28.91 -0.76 1.88
C ASP A 228 29.18 0.31 2.95
N SER A 229 28.21 0.56 3.85
CA SER A 229 28.32 1.53 4.93
C SER A 229 28.51 0.83 6.28
N LEU A 230 29.70 1.03 6.88
CA LEU A 230 29.99 0.55 8.23
C LEU A 230 29.05 1.19 9.26
N GLU A 231 28.73 2.47 9.12
CA GLU A 231 27.81 3.16 10.02
C GLU A 231 26.40 2.55 9.97
N TYR A 232 25.93 2.17 8.78
CA TYR A 232 24.66 1.49 8.63
C TYR A 232 24.69 0.08 9.21
N PHE A 233 25.80 -0.64 9.01
CA PHE A 233 26.02 -1.96 9.60
C PHE A 233 25.99 -1.92 11.13
N ASP A 234 26.75 -1.02 11.75
CA ASP A 234 26.78 -0.84 13.21
C ASP A 234 25.41 -0.41 13.75
N PHE A 235 24.72 0.46 13.02
CA PHE A 235 23.36 0.85 13.37
C PHE A 235 22.39 -0.34 13.33
N ALA A 236 22.48 -1.18 12.31
CA ALA A 236 21.65 -2.38 12.19
C ALA A 236 21.93 -3.38 13.33
N LEU A 237 23.21 -3.67 13.57
CA LEU A 237 23.64 -4.56 14.65
C LEU A 237 23.09 -4.09 16.00
N LYS A 238 23.18 -2.79 16.32
CA LYS A 238 22.66 -2.21 17.56
C LYS A 238 21.15 -2.44 17.75
N ASN A 239 20.35 -2.27 16.69
CA ASN A 239 18.89 -2.52 16.80
C ASN A 239 18.60 -4.00 17.07
N PHE A 240 19.33 -4.92 16.43
CA PHE A 240 19.13 -6.36 16.68
C PHE A 240 19.69 -6.85 18.01
N LEU A 241 20.66 -6.15 18.61
CA LEU A 241 21.18 -6.46 19.95
C LEU A 241 20.16 -6.21 21.07
N GLU A 242 19.08 -5.47 20.81
CA GLU A 242 18.02 -5.26 21.81
C GLU A 242 17.20 -6.54 22.07
N PHE A 243 17.23 -7.54 21.17
CA PHE A 243 16.53 -8.81 21.36
C PHE A 243 17.17 -9.66 22.47
N GLN A 244 16.38 -10.54 23.09
CA GLN A 244 16.83 -11.29 24.27
C GLN A 244 17.97 -12.28 23.99
N SER A 245 17.95 -12.95 22.84
CA SER A 245 18.94 -13.99 22.50
C SER A 245 19.27 -14.06 20.99
N PRO A 246 19.57 -12.94 20.33
CA PRO A 246 19.92 -12.95 18.92
C PRO A 246 21.23 -13.70 18.68
N ARG A 247 21.30 -14.42 17.56
CA ARG A 247 22.55 -15.01 17.05
C ARG A 247 23.00 -14.26 15.82
N PHE A 248 24.30 -14.00 15.71
CA PHE A 248 24.87 -13.19 14.63
C PHE A 248 25.94 -13.96 13.85
N SER A 249 26.01 -13.69 12.55
CA SER A 249 27.19 -13.93 11.73
C SER A 249 27.58 -12.62 11.10
N LEU A 250 28.83 -12.20 11.35
CA LEU A 250 29.39 -10.94 10.88
C LEU A 250 30.53 -11.27 9.92
N LYS A 251 30.45 -10.80 8.68
CA LYS A 251 31.50 -11.01 7.69
C LYS A 251 31.83 -9.72 6.98
N LYS A 252 33.05 -9.67 6.44
CA LYS A 252 33.57 -8.53 5.69
C LYS A 252 34.15 -9.02 4.38
N ASN A 253 33.72 -8.41 3.28
CA ASN A 253 34.12 -8.73 1.92
C ASN A 253 33.92 -10.22 1.58
N GLU A 254 32.85 -10.83 2.10
CA GLU A 254 32.51 -12.20 1.73
C GLU A 254 32.24 -12.28 0.23
N ASN A 255 32.84 -13.25 -0.45
CA ASN A 255 32.66 -13.44 -1.87
C ASN A 255 31.49 -14.42 -2.11
N LEU A 256 30.33 -13.89 -2.49
CA LEU A 256 29.15 -14.67 -2.84
C LEU A 256 29.17 -15.06 -4.33
N GLU A 257 28.44 -16.13 -4.66
CA GLU A 257 28.28 -16.61 -6.04
C GLU A 257 27.57 -15.59 -6.94
N ILE A 258 26.62 -14.83 -6.38
CA ILE A 258 25.91 -13.77 -7.08
C ILE A 258 26.30 -12.39 -6.53
N SER A 259 26.57 -11.45 -7.43
CA SER A 259 26.86 -10.05 -7.12
C SER A 259 25.77 -9.13 -7.64
N SER A 260 25.31 -8.20 -6.79
CA SER A 260 24.38 -7.16 -7.19
C SER A 260 25.06 -6.08 -8.05
N LYS A 261 24.27 -5.27 -8.77
CA LYS A 261 24.82 -4.11 -9.51
C LYS A 261 25.56 -3.13 -8.58
N TYR A 262 25.08 -2.95 -7.35
CA TYR A 262 25.71 -2.09 -6.36
C TYR A 262 27.00 -2.69 -5.84
N GLU A 263 26.99 -3.99 -5.56
CA GLU A 263 28.18 -4.72 -5.13
C GLU A 263 29.31 -4.61 -6.17
N ASP A 264 29.04 -4.89 -7.44
CA ASP A 264 30.02 -4.73 -8.53
C ASP A 264 30.59 -3.31 -8.56
N ARG A 265 29.74 -2.30 -8.36
CA ARG A 265 30.15 -0.89 -8.34
C ARG A 265 31.06 -0.60 -7.14
N TRP A 266 30.72 -1.09 -5.96
CA TRP A 266 31.46 -0.83 -4.73
C TRP A 266 32.79 -1.58 -4.68
N LYS A 267 32.83 -2.82 -5.20
CA LYS A 267 34.07 -3.58 -5.42
C LYS A 267 35.03 -2.80 -6.33
N ARG A 268 34.54 -2.24 -7.45
CA ARG A 268 35.37 -1.39 -8.34
C ARG A 268 35.89 -0.12 -7.67
N GLN A 269 35.21 0.37 -6.63
CA GLN A 269 35.64 1.54 -5.86
C GLN A 269 36.50 1.16 -4.63
N ASN A 270 36.90 -0.11 -4.50
CA ASN A 270 37.64 -0.65 -3.36
C ASN A 270 36.96 -0.35 -2.00
N LYS A 271 35.62 -0.27 -1.99
CA LYS A 271 34.86 -0.16 -0.75
C LYS A 271 34.75 -1.52 -0.08
N ASN A 272 34.77 -1.50 1.26
CA ASN A 272 34.42 -2.68 2.04
C ASN A 272 32.92 -2.95 1.96
N ILE A 273 32.56 -4.23 1.97
CA ILE A 273 31.19 -4.73 2.09
C ILE A 273 31.09 -5.49 3.39
N TYR A 274 30.02 -5.23 4.14
CA TYR A 274 29.75 -5.83 5.44
C TYR A 274 28.46 -6.64 5.37
N ASP A 275 28.50 -7.82 5.96
CA ASP A 275 27.42 -8.80 5.98
C ASP A 275 27.01 -9.09 7.41
N LEU A 276 25.72 -8.93 7.70
CA LEU A 276 25.10 -9.22 8.98
C LEU A 276 23.97 -10.21 8.74
N SER A 277 24.15 -11.43 9.23
CA SER A 277 23.05 -12.40 9.35
C SER A 277 22.60 -12.48 10.80
N VAL A 278 21.28 -12.46 11.02
CA VAL A 278 20.66 -12.49 12.34
C VAL A 278 19.63 -13.60 12.43
N TRP A 279 19.76 -14.47 13.43
CA TRP A 279 18.82 -15.53 13.77
C TRP A 279 18.33 -15.37 15.21
N ASN A 280 17.36 -16.20 15.60
CA ASN A 280 16.85 -16.29 16.97
C ASN A 280 16.34 -14.94 17.50
N LEU A 281 15.56 -14.27 16.67
CA LEU A 281 14.85 -13.05 17.02
C LEU A 281 13.61 -13.39 17.86
N ASP A 282 13.83 -13.97 19.03
CA ASP A 282 12.75 -14.27 19.97
C ASP A 282 12.16 -12.95 20.49
N ASN A 283 10.84 -12.84 20.48
CA ASN A 283 10.14 -11.59 20.79
C ASN A 283 10.47 -11.09 22.20
N LEU A 284 10.92 -9.83 22.29
CA LEU A 284 10.74 -9.01 23.49
C LEU A 284 9.24 -8.87 23.74
N GLU A 285 8.72 -9.71 24.63
CA GLU A 285 7.30 -9.83 24.97
C GLU A 285 6.42 -10.24 23.78
N ASN A 286 5.82 -11.43 23.89
CA ASN A 286 4.70 -11.81 23.04
C ASN A 286 3.55 -10.82 23.27
N ASP A 287 3.48 -9.77 22.47
CA ASP A 287 2.23 -9.06 22.24
C ASP A 287 1.36 -9.93 21.31
N ASN A 288 1.07 -11.14 21.79
CA ASN A 288 0.06 -12.07 21.28
C ASN A 288 -1.35 -11.52 21.56
N GLN A 289 -1.53 -10.21 21.53
CA GLN A 289 -2.86 -9.64 21.38
C GLN A 289 -3.24 -9.87 19.92
N LYS A 290 -3.83 -11.05 19.65
CA LYS A 290 -4.88 -11.18 18.65
C LYS A 290 -5.88 -10.08 18.96
N THR A 291 -5.71 -8.93 18.33
CA THR A 291 -6.66 -7.86 18.42
C THR A 291 -7.80 -8.29 17.53
N ASP A 292 -8.87 -8.82 18.15
CA ASP A 292 -10.06 -9.26 17.41
C ASP A 292 -10.46 -8.21 16.39
N GLU A 293 -10.72 -8.66 15.15
CA GLU A 293 -11.20 -7.79 14.10
C GLU A 293 -12.55 -7.19 14.51
N PRO A 294 -12.67 -5.86 14.58
CA PRO A 294 -13.92 -5.22 14.96
C PRO A 294 -15.01 -5.52 13.93
N ASN A 295 -16.18 -5.94 14.42
CA ASN A 295 -17.30 -6.35 13.58
C ASN A 295 -18.22 -5.17 13.26
N LEU A 296 -17.82 -4.38 12.26
CA LEU A 296 -18.59 -3.22 11.82
C LEU A 296 -19.86 -3.55 11.01
N LYS A 297 -20.06 -4.83 10.63
CA LYS A 297 -21.21 -5.23 9.80
C LYS A 297 -22.54 -5.24 10.56
N VAL A 298 -22.51 -5.15 11.89
CA VAL A 298 -23.71 -5.18 12.74
C VAL A 298 -24.38 -3.80 12.84
N LEU A 299 -23.71 -2.74 12.37
CA LEU A 299 -24.20 -1.37 12.51
C LEU A 299 -25.12 -0.98 11.35
N THR A 300 -26.33 -0.55 11.70
CA THR A 300 -27.33 -0.01 10.77
C THR A 300 -27.56 1.46 11.07
N PHE A 301 -27.84 2.30 10.06
CA PHE A 301 -28.06 3.73 10.28
C PHE A 301 -29.39 4.19 9.69
N THR A 302 -30.15 4.96 10.47
CA THR A 302 -31.32 5.67 9.95
C THR A 302 -30.91 6.98 9.24
N PRO A 303 -31.75 7.56 8.37
CA PRO A 303 -31.47 8.86 7.75
C PRO A 303 -31.22 9.99 8.75
N TYR A 304 -31.89 9.96 9.90
CA TYR A 304 -31.68 10.90 10.99
C TYR A 304 -30.27 10.73 11.59
N ASN A 305 -29.92 9.49 11.94
CA ASN A 305 -28.61 9.14 12.49
C ASN A 305 -27.46 9.58 11.57
N LEU A 306 -27.58 9.34 10.26
CA LEU A 306 -26.59 9.78 9.26
C LEU A 306 -26.42 11.30 9.23
N THR A 307 -27.49 12.05 9.46
CA THR A 307 -27.47 13.51 9.47
C THR A 307 -26.78 14.04 10.74
N CYS A 308 -27.06 13.46 11.90
CA CYS A 308 -26.37 13.77 13.16
C CYS A 308 -24.88 13.41 13.08
N LEU A 309 -24.56 12.21 12.59
CA LEU A 309 -23.19 11.73 12.40
C LEU A 309 -22.39 12.68 11.52
N GLN A 310 -22.94 13.09 10.37
CA GLN A 310 -22.29 14.06 9.49
C GLN A 310 -22.06 15.40 10.19
N LYS A 311 -23.02 15.89 10.97
CA LYS A 311 -22.91 17.18 11.67
C LYS A 311 -21.85 17.14 12.76
N GLU A 312 -21.80 16.07 13.54
CA GLU A 312 -20.91 15.97 14.71
C GLU A 312 -19.49 15.56 14.34
N LEU A 313 -19.33 14.67 13.35
CA LEU A 313 -18.02 14.09 13.03
C LEU A 313 -17.28 14.81 11.89
N LYS A 314 -17.91 15.74 11.15
CA LYS A 314 -17.23 16.46 10.06
C LYS A 314 -15.96 17.17 10.56
N ASN A 315 -14.82 16.83 9.97
CA ASN A 315 -13.49 17.32 10.32
C ASN A 315 -13.02 16.98 11.76
N GLN A 316 -13.65 16.04 12.46
CA GLN A 316 -13.22 15.61 13.79
C GLN A 316 -12.01 14.69 13.75
N THR A 317 -11.14 14.81 14.76
CA THR A 317 -9.95 13.96 14.93
C THR A 317 -9.91 13.38 16.34
N PHE A 318 -9.78 12.07 16.43
CA PHE A 318 -9.55 11.31 17.65
C PHE A 318 -8.11 10.81 17.62
N LYS A 319 -7.29 11.28 18.56
CA LYS A 319 -5.87 10.98 18.62
C LYS A 319 -5.56 10.24 19.92
N GLU A 320 -4.97 9.07 19.81
CA GLU A 320 -4.48 8.28 20.94
C GLU A 320 -2.94 8.26 20.93
N GLU A 321 -2.34 7.43 21.79
CA GLU A 321 -0.89 7.34 21.95
C GLU A 321 -0.17 6.89 20.66
N ASP A 322 -0.63 5.80 20.03
CA ASP A 322 0.03 5.19 18.87
C ASP A 322 -0.81 5.19 17.57
N PHE A 323 -2.07 5.63 17.62
CA PHE A 323 -2.94 5.70 16.47
C PHE A 323 -3.85 6.93 16.47
N PHE A 324 -4.51 7.17 15.34
CA PHE A 324 -5.57 8.17 15.24
C PHE A 324 -6.71 7.71 14.32
N LEU A 325 -7.82 8.44 14.39
CA LEU A 325 -8.96 8.37 13.49
C LEU A 325 -9.43 9.79 13.18
N HIS A 326 -9.54 10.13 11.90
CA HIS A 326 -9.94 11.44 11.42
C HIS A 326 -11.02 11.32 10.36
N PHE A 327 -12.12 12.05 10.55
CA PHE A 327 -13.23 12.14 9.61
C PHE A 327 -13.03 13.34 8.70
N GLN A 328 -12.65 13.11 7.43
CA GLN A 328 -12.26 14.18 6.51
C GLN A 328 -13.46 14.81 5.80
N ASN A 329 -14.16 14.01 5.01
CA ASN A 329 -15.20 14.51 4.13
C ASN A 329 -16.40 13.58 4.14
N PHE A 330 -17.56 14.19 4.01
CA PHE A 330 -18.84 13.53 3.90
C PHE A 330 -19.44 13.91 2.54
N TYR A 331 -19.98 12.93 1.85
CA TYR A 331 -20.66 13.09 0.58
C TYR A 331 -21.99 12.34 0.63
N ARG A 332 -23.04 12.91 0.05
CA ARG A 332 -24.37 12.29 0.01
C ARG A 332 -24.62 11.71 -1.38
N LEU A 333 -25.13 10.49 -1.42
CA LEU A 333 -25.69 9.89 -2.63
C LEU A 333 -27.15 10.35 -2.79
N ASP A 334 -27.70 10.17 -4.00
CA ASP A 334 -29.06 10.58 -4.34
C ASP A 334 -30.13 9.83 -3.52
N ASP A 335 -29.83 8.61 -3.05
CA ASP A 335 -30.70 7.79 -2.20
C ASP A 335 -30.61 8.12 -0.70
N GLY A 336 -29.81 9.12 -0.32
CA GLY A 336 -29.58 9.51 1.07
C GLY A 336 -28.45 8.76 1.78
N THR A 337 -27.84 7.76 1.15
CA THR A 337 -26.66 7.06 1.67
C THR A 337 -25.49 8.03 1.86
N LEU A 338 -24.71 7.84 2.93
CA LEU A 338 -23.60 8.70 3.28
C LEU A 338 -22.26 8.04 2.96
N LEU A 339 -21.49 8.64 2.05
CA LEU A 339 -20.12 8.28 1.78
C LEU A 339 -19.18 9.10 2.67
N VAL A 340 -18.41 8.42 3.52
CA VAL A 340 -17.49 9.04 4.47
C VAL A 340 -16.05 8.71 4.10
N LYS A 341 -15.25 9.75 3.92
CA LYS A 341 -13.79 9.64 3.77
C LYS A 341 -13.14 9.80 5.14
N ILE A 342 -12.41 8.79 5.56
CA ILE A 342 -11.67 8.80 6.83
C ILE A 342 -10.16 8.62 6.61
N SER A 343 -9.38 9.08 7.58
CA SER A 343 -8.00 8.67 7.78
C SER A 343 -7.84 7.96 9.10
N LEU A 344 -7.08 6.88 9.13
CA LEU A 344 -6.84 6.14 10.37
C LEU A 344 -5.46 5.48 10.40
N GLY A 345 -5.09 4.94 11.55
CA GLY A 345 -3.88 4.14 11.73
C GLY A 345 -2.76 4.90 12.41
N SER A 346 -1.51 4.52 12.13
CA SER A 346 -0.34 5.16 12.75
C SER A 346 -0.09 6.56 12.19
N PHE A 347 0.49 7.45 13.00
CA PHE A 347 0.86 8.82 12.59
C PHE A 347 1.85 8.86 11.42
N ASN A 348 2.72 7.85 11.35
CA ASN A 348 3.76 7.77 10.33
C ASN A 348 3.23 7.20 9.01
N LYS A 349 2.14 6.43 9.05
CA LYS A 349 1.56 5.73 7.90
C LYS A 349 0.04 5.72 7.97
N PRO A 350 -0.60 6.88 7.78
CA PRO A 350 -2.04 6.96 7.80
C PRO A 350 -2.64 6.27 6.58
N GLU A 351 -3.66 5.46 6.80
CA GLU A 351 -4.52 4.96 5.74
C GLU A 351 -5.65 5.94 5.45
N LYS A 352 -6.17 5.87 4.23
CA LYS A 352 -7.33 6.63 3.78
C LYS A 352 -8.34 5.69 3.18
N LEU A 353 -9.55 5.71 3.72
CA LEU A 353 -10.60 4.77 3.41
C LEU A 353 -11.90 5.52 3.11
N TYR A 354 -12.76 4.84 2.37
CA TYR A 354 -14.10 5.29 2.04
C TYR A 354 -15.09 4.29 2.59
N LEU A 355 -16.02 4.78 3.40
CA LEU A 355 -17.11 4.02 4.00
C LEU A 355 -18.42 4.46 3.38
N LEU A 356 -19.24 3.51 2.98
CA LEU A 356 -20.62 3.71 2.58
C LEU A 356 -21.50 3.38 3.79
N LEU A 357 -22.25 4.36 4.30
CA LEU A 357 -23.14 4.23 5.45
C LEU A 357 -24.60 4.39 4.99
N GLY A 358 -25.34 3.29 4.99
CA GLY A 358 -26.78 3.25 4.69
C GLY A 358 -27.48 2.26 5.61
N LYS A 359 -28.21 1.30 5.04
CA LYS A 359 -28.72 0.14 5.80
C LYS A 359 -27.58 -0.67 6.44
N ASP A 360 -26.49 -0.83 5.70
CA ASP A 360 -25.27 -1.49 6.15
C ASP A 360 -24.06 -0.56 6.02
N LEU A 361 -22.98 -0.89 6.74
CA LEU A 361 -21.67 -0.26 6.58
C LEU A 361 -20.79 -1.09 5.64
N ASN A 362 -20.27 -0.45 4.58
CA ASN A 362 -19.38 -1.10 3.61
C ASN A 362 -18.12 -0.29 3.33
N PHE A 363 -16.99 -0.97 3.19
CA PHE A 363 -15.77 -0.38 2.63
C PHE A 363 -15.87 -0.34 1.10
N VAL A 364 -15.63 0.82 0.50
CA VAL A 364 -15.87 1.02 -0.95
C VAL A 364 -14.80 0.35 -1.82
N PHE A 365 -13.52 0.49 -1.47
CA PHE A 365 -12.40 -0.04 -2.29
C PHE A 365 -11.66 -1.17 -1.61
N LYS A 366 -11.33 -0.99 -0.34
CA LYS A 366 -10.52 -1.92 0.45
C LYS A 366 -10.85 -1.77 1.92
N LYS A 367 -10.65 -2.86 2.66
CA LYS A 367 -10.61 -2.82 4.12
C LYS A 367 -9.29 -2.18 4.59
N PRO A 368 -9.23 -1.65 5.81
CA PRO A 368 -7.96 -1.28 6.44
C PRO A 368 -7.02 -2.48 6.45
N PHE A 369 -5.73 -2.24 6.29
CA PHE A 369 -4.73 -3.28 6.53
C PHE A 369 -4.78 -3.74 7.99
N LYS A 370 -4.47 -5.01 8.23
CA LYS A 370 -4.53 -5.63 9.56
C LYS A 370 -3.30 -5.31 10.41
N THR A 371 -2.89 -4.04 10.45
CA THR A 371 -1.83 -3.58 11.37
C THR A 371 -2.42 -3.32 12.76
N LYS A 372 -1.58 -3.35 13.79
CA LYS A 372 -2.00 -3.13 15.19
C LYS A 372 -2.71 -1.78 15.35
N GLU A 373 -2.14 -0.70 14.82
CA GLU A 373 -2.68 0.66 14.94
C GLU A 373 -4.00 0.80 14.17
N ASN A 374 -4.13 0.15 13.03
CA ASN A 374 -5.38 0.13 12.28
C ASN A 374 -6.46 -0.63 13.05
N LEU A 375 -6.16 -1.80 13.61
CA LEU A 375 -7.14 -2.56 14.41
C LEU A 375 -7.64 -1.74 15.61
N LYS A 376 -6.75 -1.02 16.30
CA LYS A 376 -7.13 -0.08 17.36
C LYS A 376 -8.01 1.06 16.85
N ALA A 377 -7.63 1.70 15.75
CA ALA A 377 -8.41 2.78 15.14
C ALA A 377 -9.79 2.32 14.66
N MET A 378 -9.89 1.07 14.19
CA MET A 378 -11.12 0.44 13.78
C MET A 378 -12.04 0.10 14.95
N LYS A 379 -11.48 -0.34 16.09
CA LYS A 379 -12.25 -0.48 17.34
C LYS A 379 -12.80 0.87 17.82
N ARG A 380 -12.00 1.93 17.71
CA ARG A 380 -12.44 3.30 18.05
C ARG A 380 -13.54 3.78 17.10
N LEU A 381 -13.42 3.49 15.80
CA LEU A 381 -14.46 3.79 14.81
C LEU A 381 -15.78 3.09 15.15
N GLN A 382 -15.72 1.81 15.52
CA GLN A 382 -16.89 1.04 15.94
C GLN A 382 -17.59 1.69 17.14
N GLN A 383 -16.85 1.99 18.22
CA GLN A 383 -17.39 2.64 19.41
C GLN A 383 -18.05 3.99 19.12
N ILE A 384 -17.46 4.79 18.21
CA ILE A 384 -18.05 6.07 17.82
C ILE A 384 -19.37 5.83 17.09
N PHE A 385 -19.39 4.91 16.13
CA PHE A 385 -20.58 4.64 15.33
C PHE A 385 -21.71 3.97 16.13
N GLU A 386 -21.41 3.19 17.17
CA GLU A 386 -22.41 2.64 18.10
C GLU A 386 -23.23 3.73 18.81
N ASN A 387 -22.69 4.95 18.96
CA ASN A 387 -23.46 6.09 19.50
C ASN A 387 -24.45 6.69 18.48
N PHE A 388 -24.36 6.29 17.21
CA PHE A 388 -25.21 6.78 16.13
C PHE A 388 -25.99 5.65 15.43
N SER A 389 -25.76 4.37 15.74
CA SER A 389 -26.40 3.25 15.04
C SER A 389 -27.78 2.94 15.62
#